data_AF-A0A5C7R915-F1
#
_entry.id   AF-A0A5C7R915-F1
#
_cell.length_a   1.000
_cell.length_b   1.000
_cell.length_c   1.000
_cell.angle_alpha   90.00
_cell.angle_beta   90.00
_cell.angle_gamma   90.00
#
_symmetry.space_group_name_H-M   'P 1'
#
loop_
_entity.id
_entity.type
_entity.pdbx_description
1 polymer ?
#
loop_
_entity_poly.entity_id
_entity_poly.type
_entity_poly.pdbx_seq_one_letter_code
_entity_poly.pdbx_strand_id
1 'polypeptide(L)'
;MAWQAQRSQRVNTDYSERLAQAAVDRLRYHVSYNGAYIPIGYPNGDVPSNIGVCTDTVIRSYRRLGVDLQRLVHEDISRAFYSYPNLPKWGLQGPDTNIDHRRVHNLKVFFTRHGQRLPVTGNPTDYRPGDLVTWSLGGDQEHIGIVVDQRSPADPRRFMIVHNIGQGEKLEDVLFKMPITGHYRYFPGSRQPQLASIQY
;
A
#
# COMPACT_ATOMS: atom_id res chain seq x y z
N MET A 1 -11.46 -29.90 4.61
CA MET A 1 -10.84 -28.68 5.18
C MET A 1 -9.45 -28.37 4.59
N ALA A 2 -8.55 -29.35 4.40
CA ALA A 2 -7.21 -29.12 3.83
C ALA A 2 -7.18 -28.54 2.37
N TRP A 3 -8.09 -28.99 1.49
CA TRP A 3 -8.15 -28.53 0.10
C TRP A 3 -8.49 -27.04 -0.07
N GLN A 4 -9.36 -26.50 0.79
CA GLN A 4 -9.74 -25.08 0.75
C GLN A 4 -8.59 -24.20 1.24
N ALA A 5 -7.87 -24.61 2.28
CA ALA A 5 -6.70 -23.89 2.78
C ALA A 5 -5.56 -23.82 1.73
N GLN A 6 -5.26 -24.95 1.07
CA GLN A 6 -4.21 -25.02 0.05
C GLN A 6 -4.56 -24.20 -1.20
N ARG A 7 -5.85 -24.15 -1.58
CA ARG A 7 -6.32 -23.31 -2.69
C ARG A 7 -6.23 -21.81 -2.34
N SER A 8 -6.67 -21.41 -1.17
CA SER A 8 -6.55 -20.01 -0.71
C SER A 8 -5.09 -19.57 -0.60
N GLN A 9 -4.20 -20.44 -0.13
CA GLN A 9 -2.77 -20.14 -0.05
C GLN A 9 -2.14 -19.93 -1.44
N ARG A 10 -2.46 -20.79 -2.42
CA ARG A 10 -1.99 -20.61 -3.81
C ARG A 10 -2.52 -19.34 -4.47
N VAL A 11 -3.79 -19.00 -4.27
CA VAL A 11 -4.39 -17.76 -4.79
C VAL A 11 -3.72 -16.52 -4.17
N ASN A 12 -3.42 -16.57 -2.87
CA ASN A 12 -2.73 -15.49 -2.19
C ASN A 12 -1.28 -15.34 -2.68
N THR A 13 -0.57 -16.44 -2.93
CA THR A 13 0.78 -16.41 -3.51
C THR A 13 0.77 -15.79 -4.92
N ASP A 14 -0.14 -16.21 -5.79
CA ASP A 14 -0.30 -15.62 -7.14
C ASP A 14 -0.58 -14.12 -7.07
N TYR A 15 -1.45 -13.70 -6.15
CA TYR A 15 -1.77 -12.28 -5.98
C TYR A 15 -0.57 -11.46 -5.51
N SER A 16 0.17 -11.96 -4.51
CA SER A 16 1.39 -11.35 -3.98
C SER A 16 2.43 -11.12 -5.09
N GLU A 17 2.70 -12.15 -5.88
CA GLU A 17 3.68 -12.11 -6.98
C GLU A 17 3.24 -11.14 -8.07
N ARG A 18 1.96 -11.17 -8.45
CA ARG A 18 1.40 -10.24 -9.44
C ARG A 18 1.44 -8.78 -8.97
N LEU A 19 1.18 -8.51 -7.69
CA LEU A 19 1.27 -7.16 -7.14
C LEU A 19 2.72 -6.67 -7.11
N ALA A 20 3.66 -7.52 -6.69
CA ALA A 20 5.08 -7.23 -6.74
C ALA A 20 5.54 -6.93 -8.18
N GLN A 21 5.14 -7.76 -9.15
CA GLN A 21 5.47 -7.54 -10.55
C GLN A 21 4.85 -6.26 -11.12
N ALA A 22 3.59 -5.97 -10.77
CA ALA A 22 2.94 -4.72 -11.17
C ALA A 22 3.66 -3.49 -10.63
N ALA A 23 4.24 -3.58 -9.43
CA ALA A 23 5.10 -2.54 -8.88
C ALA A 23 6.41 -2.41 -9.66
N VAL A 24 7.09 -3.52 -9.98
CA VAL A 24 8.30 -3.48 -10.82
C VAL A 24 8.01 -2.87 -12.20
N ASP A 25 6.85 -3.17 -12.80
CA ASP A 25 6.46 -2.61 -14.10
C ASP A 25 6.26 -1.08 -14.06
N ARG A 26 6.02 -0.50 -12.87
CA ARG A 26 5.94 0.96 -12.70
C ARG A 26 7.25 1.66 -13.07
N LEU A 27 8.40 1.01 -12.85
CA LEU A 27 9.73 1.56 -13.14
C LEU A 27 9.95 1.83 -14.64
N ARG A 28 9.08 1.33 -15.53
CA ARG A 28 9.13 1.59 -16.98
C ARG A 28 8.55 2.95 -17.36
N TYR A 29 7.86 3.63 -16.45
CA TYR A 29 7.23 4.92 -16.71
C TYR A 29 8.08 6.04 -16.13
N HIS A 30 8.21 7.14 -16.88
CA HIS A 30 8.85 8.34 -16.37
C HIS A 30 7.85 9.16 -15.56
N VAL A 31 8.00 9.17 -14.23
CA VAL A 31 7.12 9.87 -13.29
C VAL A 31 7.91 10.94 -12.54
N SER A 32 7.47 12.19 -12.63
CA SER A 32 7.98 13.29 -11.80
C SER A 32 7.22 13.36 -10.48
N TYR A 33 7.93 13.58 -9.38
CA TYR A 33 7.31 13.71 -8.07
C TYR A 33 6.43 14.97 -8.00
N ASN A 34 5.13 14.80 -7.79
CA ASN A 34 4.20 15.92 -7.65
C ASN A 34 3.06 15.58 -6.69
N GLY A 35 3.10 16.20 -5.50
CA GLY A 35 2.10 16.05 -4.44
C GLY A 35 0.95 17.06 -4.50
N ALA A 36 0.81 17.82 -5.60
CA ALA A 36 -0.27 18.79 -5.72
C ALA A 36 -1.65 18.11 -5.66
N TYR A 37 -2.60 18.85 -5.10
CA TYR A 37 -4.02 18.50 -5.18
C TYR A 37 -4.50 18.72 -6.61
N ILE A 38 -5.12 17.70 -7.20
CA ILE A 38 -5.61 17.72 -8.58
C ILE A 38 -7.00 17.07 -8.58
N PRO A 39 -8.03 17.74 -9.11
CA PRO A 39 -9.32 17.12 -9.35
C PRO A 39 -9.19 15.97 -10.35
N ILE A 40 -9.74 14.81 -10.01
CA ILE A 40 -9.67 13.60 -10.82
C ILE A 40 -11.06 12.94 -10.91
N GLY A 41 -11.26 12.08 -11.90
CA GLY A 41 -12.51 11.33 -12.04
C GLY A 41 -12.78 10.39 -10.86
N TYR A 42 -14.01 9.91 -10.73
CA TYR A 42 -14.37 8.88 -9.76
C TYR A 42 -15.50 8.00 -10.34
N PRO A 43 -15.41 6.66 -10.24
CA PRO A 43 -14.26 5.87 -9.78
C PRO A 43 -13.11 5.82 -10.80
N ASN A 44 -12.01 5.15 -10.46
CA ASN A 44 -10.82 4.98 -11.32
C ASN A 44 -10.14 6.26 -11.82
N GLY A 45 -10.30 7.38 -11.12
CA GLY A 45 -9.49 8.57 -11.33
C GLY A 45 -8.01 8.31 -11.07
N ASP A 46 -7.18 9.05 -11.79
CA ASP A 46 -5.74 9.10 -11.60
C ASP A 46 -5.26 10.52 -11.95
N VAL A 47 -4.15 10.92 -11.35
CA VAL A 47 -3.41 12.10 -11.80
C VAL A 47 -2.75 11.80 -13.16
N PRO A 48 -2.31 12.83 -13.92
CA PRO A 48 -1.58 12.60 -15.17
C PRO A 48 -0.47 11.55 -15.03
N SER A 49 -0.33 10.69 -16.04
CA SER A 49 0.53 9.49 -15.98
C SER A 49 2.01 9.78 -15.77
N ASN A 50 2.44 11.02 -16.09
CA ASN A 50 3.81 11.49 -15.94
C ASN A 50 4.10 12.10 -14.55
N ILE A 51 3.13 12.13 -13.64
CA ILE A 51 3.32 12.63 -12.27
C ILE A 51 2.78 11.63 -11.22
N GLY A 52 3.24 11.78 -9.99
CA GLY A 52 2.71 11.04 -8.84
C GLY A 52 3.60 11.11 -7.60
N VAL A 53 3.12 10.54 -6.51
CA VAL A 53 3.82 10.38 -5.22
C VAL A 53 3.91 8.90 -4.82
N CYS A 54 4.39 8.61 -3.62
CA CYS A 54 4.55 7.26 -3.08
C CYS A 54 3.26 6.42 -3.12
N THR A 55 2.12 7.02 -2.79
CA THR A 55 0.81 6.34 -2.82
C THR A 55 0.37 6.01 -4.25
N ASP A 56 0.66 6.87 -5.23
CA ASP A 56 0.27 6.63 -6.63
C ASP A 56 0.96 5.39 -7.22
N THR A 57 2.19 5.08 -6.79
CA THR A 57 2.86 3.81 -7.10
C THR A 57 2.06 2.62 -6.58
N VAL A 58 1.56 2.70 -5.34
CA VAL A 58 0.71 1.64 -4.74
C VAL A 58 -0.61 1.53 -5.50
N ILE A 59 -1.31 2.65 -5.70
CA ILE A 59 -2.61 2.72 -6.37
C ILE A 59 -2.54 2.14 -7.78
N ARG A 60 -1.56 2.58 -8.58
CA ARG A 60 -1.38 2.12 -9.96
C ARG A 60 -0.99 0.65 -10.02
N SER A 61 -0.20 0.14 -9.06
CA SER A 61 0.13 -1.29 -8.97
C SER A 61 -1.11 -2.14 -8.70
N TYR A 62 -1.94 -1.76 -7.72
CA TYR A 62 -3.22 -2.42 -7.44
C TYR A 62 -4.19 -2.35 -8.63
N ARG A 63 -4.22 -1.23 -9.35
CA ARG A 63 -5.08 -1.05 -10.53
C ARG A 63 -4.75 -2.04 -11.65
N ARG A 64 -3.48 -2.44 -11.82
CA ARG A 64 -3.09 -3.51 -12.77
C ARG A 64 -3.71 -4.87 -12.44
N LEU A 65 -4.11 -5.06 -11.18
CA LEU A 65 -4.80 -6.27 -10.70
C LEU A 65 -6.33 -6.07 -10.65
N GLY A 66 -6.86 -4.97 -11.18
CA GLY A 66 -8.30 -4.68 -11.19
C GLY A 66 -8.83 -4.11 -9.87
N VAL A 67 -7.95 -3.63 -8.99
CA VAL A 67 -8.33 -3.04 -7.70
C VAL A 67 -8.30 -1.53 -7.75
N ASP A 68 -9.46 -0.92 -7.53
CA ASP A 68 -9.59 0.52 -7.44
C ASP A 68 -9.50 1.00 -5.98
N LEU A 69 -8.28 1.31 -5.52
CA LEU A 69 -8.07 1.86 -4.18
C LEU A 69 -8.70 3.25 -4.00
N GLN A 70 -8.91 4.03 -5.07
CA GLN A 70 -9.62 5.31 -4.97
C GLN A 70 -11.02 5.07 -4.44
N ARG A 71 -11.76 4.15 -5.10
CA ARG A 71 -13.11 3.80 -4.71
C ARG A 71 -13.16 3.16 -3.33
N LEU A 72 -12.33 2.14 -3.09
CA LEU A 72 -12.39 1.34 -1.86
C LEU A 72 -12.07 2.16 -0.60
N VAL A 73 -11.05 3.01 -0.66
CA VAL A 73 -10.67 3.86 0.47
C VAL A 73 -11.73 4.94 0.69
N HIS A 74 -12.17 5.63 -0.37
CA HIS A 74 -13.20 6.66 -0.28
C HIS A 74 -14.48 6.11 0.35
N GLU A 75 -15.00 4.99 -0.18
CA GLU A 75 -16.23 4.39 0.33
C GLU A 75 -16.11 3.93 1.80
N ASP A 76 -14.94 3.43 2.24
CA ASP A 76 -14.74 3.09 3.64
C ASP A 76 -14.72 4.33 4.53
N ILE A 77 -14.09 5.42 4.10
CA ILE A 77 -14.11 6.70 4.82
C ILE A 77 -15.55 7.24 4.89
N SER A 78 -16.32 7.19 3.80
CA SER A 78 -17.72 7.64 3.79
C SER A 78 -18.58 6.91 4.82
N ARG A 79 -18.31 5.61 5.04
CA ARG A 79 -19.03 4.79 6.03
C ARG A 79 -18.48 4.90 7.45
N ALA A 80 -17.21 5.28 7.61
CA ALA A 80 -16.50 5.21 8.89
C ALA A 80 -15.55 6.39 9.11
N PHE A 81 -15.97 7.61 8.80
CA PHE A 81 -15.14 8.83 8.78
C PHE A 81 -14.28 9.00 10.04
N TYR A 82 -14.86 8.82 11.23
CA TYR A 82 -14.16 8.97 12.51
C TYR A 82 -13.15 7.85 12.83
N SER A 83 -13.15 6.75 12.06
CA SER A 83 -12.08 5.73 12.13
C SER A 83 -10.78 6.22 11.48
N TYR A 84 -10.81 7.34 10.75
CA TYR A 84 -9.66 7.97 10.11
C TYR A 84 -9.27 9.24 10.89
N PRO A 85 -8.51 9.10 11.99
CA PRO A 85 -8.35 10.16 13.00
C PRO A 85 -7.67 11.43 12.49
N ASN A 86 -6.96 11.37 11.36
CA ASN A 86 -6.30 12.53 10.79
C ASN A 86 -7.27 13.43 9.99
N LEU A 87 -8.38 12.92 9.46
CA LEU A 87 -9.33 13.75 8.73
C LEU A 87 -9.96 14.83 9.64
N PRO A 88 -10.49 14.50 10.84
CA PRO A 88 -10.95 15.53 11.78
C PRO A 88 -9.83 16.45 12.27
N LYS A 89 -8.61 15.92 12.50
CA LYS A 89 -7.46 16.74 12.92
C LYS A 89 -7.06 17.78 11.87
N TRP A 90 -7.29 17.50 10.59
CA TRP A 90 -7.09 18.44 9.50
C TRP A 90 -8.30 19.34 9.22
N GLY A 91 -9.34 19.29 10.06
CA GLY A 91 -10.56 20.10 9.92
C GLY A 91 -11.49 19.67 8.79
N LEU A 92 -11.31 18.46 8.25
CA LEU A 92 -12.19 17.93 7.20
C LEU A 92 -13.52 17.48 7.80
N GLN A 93 -14.60 17.66 7.04
CA GLN A 93 -15.97 17.30 7.45
C GLN A 93 -16.52 16.09 6.70
N GLY A 94 -15.78 15.59 5.71
CA GLY A 94 -16.20 14.48 4.88
C GLY A 94 -15.06 13.93 4.03
N PRO A 95 -15.30 12.80 3.36
CA PRO A 95 -14.34 12.19 2.44
C PRO A 95 -14.15 13.04 1.18
N ASP A 96 -13.02 12.87 0.51
CA ASP A 96 -12.68 13.55 -0.76
C ASP A 96 -12.11 12.55 -1.78
N THR A 97 -12.91 12.24 -2.79
CA THR A 97 -12.58 11.29 -3.87
C THR A 97 -11.28 11.62 -4.60
N ASN A 98 -10.84 12.88 -4.59
CA ASN A 98 -9.64 13.33 -5.31
C ASN A 98 -8.35 12.94 -4.59
N ILE A 99 -8.38 12.72 -3.27
CA ILE A 99 -7.18 12.68 -2.44
C ILE A 99 -7.18 11.59 -1.36
N ASP A 100 -8.34 11.02 -1.02
CA ASP A 100 -8.47 10.06 0.10
C ASP A 100 -7.46 8.90 0.03
N HIS A 101 -7.40 8.23 -1.11
CA HIS A 101 -6.47 7.13 -1.38
C HIS A 101 -5.01 7.56 -1.57
N ARG A 102 -4.77 8.85 -1.82
CA ARG A 102 -3.43 9.40 -2.05
C ARG A 102 -2.72 9.82 -0.75
N ARG A 103 -3.34 9.61 0.42
CA ARG A 103 -2.75 9.89 1.74
C ARG A 103 -2.27 8.61 2.42
N VAL A 104 -0.99 8.53 2.77
CA VAL A 104 -0.41 7.34 3.46
C VAL A 104 -1.16 7.05 4.76
N HIS A 105 -1.48 8.09 5.54
CA HIS A 105 -2.28 7.98 6.77
C HIS A 105 -3.62 7.26 6.56
N ASN A 106 -4.32 7.56 5.46
CA ASN A 106 -5.59 6.92 5.14
C ASN A 106 -5.37 5.47 4.71
N LEU A 107 -4.35 5.20 3.89
CA LEU A 107 -4.01 3.83 3.47
C LEU A 107 -3.67 2.92 4.66
N LYS A 108 -2.93 3.42 5.66
CA LYS A 108 -2.64 2.65 6.89
C LYS A 108 -3.92 2.22 7.62
N VAL A 109 -4.86 3.15 7.79
CA VAL A 109 -6.16 2.87 8.43
C VAL A 109 -6.94 1.86 7.59
N PHE A 110 -7.03 2.08 6.28
CA PHE A 110 -7.73 1.18 5.37
C PHE A 110 -7.15 -0.25 5.40
N PHE A 111 -5.83 -0.41 5.28
CA PHE A 111 -5.19 -1.72 5.32
C PHE A 111 -5.25 -2.39 6.69
N THR A 112 -5.31 -1.62 7.78
CA THR A 112 -5.56 -2.18 9.12
C THR A 112 -6.97 -2.75 9.23
N ARG A 113 -7.96 -2.10 8.60
CA ARG A 113 -9.37 -2.48 8.67
C ARG A 113 -9.74 -3.61 7.71
N HIS A 114 -9.14 -3.63 6.52
CA HIS A 114 -9.54 -4.49 5.40
C HIS A 114 -8.44 -5.45 4.93
N GLY A 115 -7.22 -5.30 5.43
CA GLY A 115 -6.08 -6.17 5.14
C GLY A 115 -5.61 -6.95 6.37
N GLN A 116 -4.45 -7.58 6.22
CA GLN A 116 -3.71 -8.17 7.31
C GLN A 116 -2.63 -7.19 7.75
N ARG A 117 -2.67 -6.78 9.02
CA ARG A 117 -1.55 -6.08 9.66
C ARG A 117 -0.54 -7.13 10.11
N LEU A 118 0.67 -7.04 9.58
CA LEU A 118 1.79 -7.93 9.88
C LEU A 118 2.69 -7.30 10.96
N PRO A 119 3.43 -8.11 11.72
CA PRO A 119 4.43 -7.59 12.66
C PRO A 119 5.50 -6.77 11.95
N VAL A 120 5.94 -5.68 12.59
CA VAL A 120 7.14 -4.95 12.21
C VAL A 120 8.30 -5.56 13.00
N THR A 121 9.25 -6.18 12.30
CA THR A 121 10.39 -6.88 12.89
C THR A 121 11.69 -6.40 12.27
N GLY A 122 12.82 -6.73 12.92
CA GLY A 122 14.16 -6.55 12.33
C GLY A 122 14.62 -7.72 11.44
N ASN A 123 13.78 -8.75 11.26
CA ASN A 123 14.13 -9.91 10.45
C ASN A 123 13.71 -9.67 8.99
N PRO A 124 14.65 -9.61 8.03
CA PRO A 124 14.35 -9.31 6.63
C PRO A 124 13.44 -10.34 5.95
N THR A 125 13.38 -11.57 6.46
CA THR A 125 12.59 -12.66 5.86
C THR A 125 11.10 -12.58 6.19
N ASP A 126 10.71 -11.73 7.13
CA ASP A 126 9.30 -11.51 7.49
C ASP A 126 8.55 -10.65 6.47
N TYR A 127 9.28 -9.88 5.66
CA TYR A 127 8.77 -9.00 4.62
C TYR A 127 8.84 -9.74 3.28
N ARG A 128 7.69 -10.01 2.66
CA ARG A 128 7.59 -10.84 1.45
C ARG A 128 7.09 -10.05 0.25
N PRO A 129 7.37 -10.49 -0.99
CA PRO A 129 6.85 -9.85 -2.18
C PRO A 129 5.34 -9.64 -2.13
N GLY A 130 4.90 -8.44 -2.50
CA GLY A 130 3.51 -7.99 -2.42
C GLY A 130 3.10 -7.38 -1.09
N ASP A 131 3.96 -7.42 -0.06
CA ASP A 131 3.71 -6.70 1.19
C ASP A 131 3.86 -5.18 0.99
N LEU A 132 3.09 -4.44 1.77
CA LEU A 132 3.13 -2.98 1.84
C LEU A 132 3.84 -2.58 3.12
N VAL A 133 4.80 -1.66 3.01
CA VAL A 133 5.53 -1.12 4.16
C VAL A 133 5.37 0.38 4.17
N THR A 134 5.10 0.95 5.35
CA THR A 134 5.05 2.39 5.56
C THR A 134 6.19 2.83 6.46
N TRP A 135 6.70 4.03 6.22
CA TRP A 135 7.79 4.64 6.99
C TRP A 135 7.43 6.03 7.47
N SER A 136 8.06 6.47 8.55
CA SER A 136 8.11 7.89 8.94
C SER A 136 9.32 8.55 8.30
N LEU A 137 9.13 9.74 7.74
CA LEU A 137 10.20 10.62 7.29
C LEU A 137 10.49 11.76 8.29
N GLY A 138 9.88 11.70 9.48
CA GLY A 138 9.91 12.76 10.50
C GLY A 138 8.72 13.72 10.41
N GLY A 139 8.28 14.23 11.57
CA GLY A 139 7.07 15.04 11.68
C GLY A 139 5.83 14.28 11.18
N ASP A 140 4.99 14.96 10.39
CA ASP A 140 3.77 14.38 9.79
C ASP A 140 3.99 13.70 8.43
N GLN A 141 5.24 13.67 7.94
CA GLN A 141 5.58 13.10 6.65
C GLN A 141 5.71 11.57 6.74
N GLU A 142 4.89 10.88 5.94
CA GLU A 142 4.92 9.43 5.83
C GLU A 142 5.20 8.99 4.41
N HIS A 143 5.75 7.78 4.29
CA HIS A 143 6.10 7.15 3.04
C HIS A 143 5.52 5.74 2.96
N ILE A 144 5.32 5.24 1.74
CA ILE A 144 4.82 3.88 1.49
C ILE A 144 5.48 3.28 0.26
N GLY A 145 5.62 1.95 0.25
CA GLY A 145 6.20 1.20 -0.86
C GLY A 145 5.75 -0.25 -0.84
N ILE A 146 6.09 -0.95 -1.93
CA ILE A 146 5.75 -2.37 -2.14
C ILE A 146 7.05 -3.18 -2.10
N VAL A 147 7.07 -4.26 -1.33
CA VAL A 147 8.15 -5.26 -1.34
C VAL A 147 8.07 -6.05 -2.64
N VAL A 148 9.18 -6.20 -3.36
CA VAL A 148 9.21 -6.91 -4.64
C VAL A 148 10.16 -8.11 -4.63
N ASP A 149 9.96 -9.06 -5.53
CA ASP A 149 10.77 -10.29 -5.63
C ASP A 149 12.12 -10.05 -6.32
N GLN A 150 12.85 -9.05 -5.83
CA GLN A 150 14.22 -8.73 -6.24
C GLN A 150 15.03 -8.59 -4.97
N ARG A 151 16.15 -9.33 -4.88
CA ARG A 151 16.99 -9.32 -3.69
C ARG A 151 17.90 -8.10 -3.70
N SER A 152 18.16 -7.54 -2.52
CA SER A 152 19.16 -6.50 -2.37
C SER A 152 20.55 -7.05 -2.73
N PRO A 153 21.34 -6.33 -3.56
CA PRO A 153 22.75 -6.67 -3.78
C PRO A 153 23.61 -6.59 -2.51
N ALA A 154 23.18 -5.80 -1.50
CA ALA A 154 23.93 -5.59 -0.26
C ALA A 154 23.59 -6.63 0.84
N ASP A 155 22.37 -7.19 0.84
CA ASP A 155 21.99 -8.31 1.72
C ASP A 155 20.96 -9.20 0.99
N PRO A 156 21.34 -10.40 0.53
CA PRO A 156 20.46 -11.27 -0.25
C PRO A 156 19.25 -11.79 0.55
N ARG A 157 19.21 -11.60 1.87
CA ARG A 157 18.02 -11.92 2.68
C ARG A 157 16.96 -10.84 2.57
N ARG A 158 17.31 -9.61 2.16
CA ARG A 158 16.37 -8.50 1.97
C ARG A 158 15.80 -8.50 0.57
N PHE A 159 14.50 -8.30 0.50
CA PHE A 159 13.85 -7.88 -0.74
C PHE A 159 13.95 -6.37 -0.91
N MET A 160 14.04 -5.93 -2.15
CA MET A 160 14.03 -4.53 -2.53
C MET A 160 12.61 -3.96 -2.47
N ILE A 161 12.52 -2.64 -2.42
CA ILE A 161 11.26 -1.91 -2.36
C ILE A 161 11.09 -1.11 -3.65
N VAL A 162 9.90 -1.18 -4.25
CA VAL A 162 9.46 -0.18 -5.23
C VAL A 162 8.67 0.91 -4.51
N HIS A 163 9.09 2.16 -4.68
CA HIS A 163 8.47 3.34 -4.09
C HIS A 163 8.78 4.59 -4.91
N ASN A 164 8.17 5.72 -4.55
CA ASN A 164 8.44 7.02 -5.18
C ASN A 164 8.66 8.11 -4.13
N ILE A 165 9.85 8.71 -4.10
CA ILE A 165 10.18 9.81 -3.19
C ILE A 165 11.13 10.81 -3.89
N GLY A 166 10.64 12.02 -4.14
CA GLY A 166 11.41 13.15 -4.71
C GLY A 166 11.78 13.03 -6.19
N GLN A 167 12.46 11.95 -6.61
CA GLN A 167 13.03 11.78 -7.96
C GLN A 167 12.24 10.79 -8.84
N GLY A 168 10.99 10.48 -8.50
CA GLY A 168 10.18 9.50 -9.22
C GLY A 168 10.26 8.09 -8.64
N GLU A 169 9.68 7.14 -9.38
CA GLU A 169 9.61 5.72 -9.02
C GLU A 169 11.00 5.07 -9.06
N LYS A 170 11.37 4.37 -7.99
CA LYS A 170 12.66 3.70 -7.83
C LYS A 170 12.52 2.31 -7.22
N LEU A 171 13.52 1.49 -7.50
CA LEU A 171 13.78 0.21 -6.83
C LEU A 171 14.99 0.39 -5.91
N GLU A 172 14.79 0.39 -4.60
CA GLU A 172 15.86 0.63 -3.64
C GLU A 172 15.81 -0.32 -2.44
N ASP A 173 16.99 -0.65 -1.90
CA ASP A 173 17.12 -1.32 -0.60
C ASP A 173 16.95 -0.28 0.51
N VAL A 174 15.68 0.03 0.83
CA VAL A 174 15.29 1.04 1.84
C VAL A 174 14.50 0.46 3.02
N LEU A 175 14.25 -0.86 3.03
CA LEU A 175 13.36 -1.52 3.99
C LEU A 175 13.63 -1.10 5.45
N PHE A 176 14.89 -1.09 5.86
CA PHE A 176 15.32 -0.71 7.22
C PHE A 176 16.12 0.59 7.28
N LYS A 177 16.06 1.43 6.24
CA LYS A 177 16.78 2.73 6.23
C LYS A 177 16.00 3.86 6.91
N MET A 178 14.71 3.64 7.16
CA MET A 178 13.81 4.60 7.80
C MET A 178 12.98 3.88 8.86
N PRO A 179 12.46 4.58 9.89
CA PRO A 179 11.57 3.98 10.88
C PRO A 179 10.30 3.41 10.23
N ILE A 180 10.11 2.10 10.31
CA ILE A 180 8.90 1.44 9.81
C ILE A 180 7.72 1.77 10.73
N THR A 181 6.64 2.30 10.18
CA THR A 181 5.40 2.65 10.89
C THR A 181 4.26 1.67 10.64
N GLY A 182 4.43 0.73 9.71
CA GLY A 182 3.42 -0.26 9.38
C GLY A 182 3.90 -1.28 8.36
N HIS A 183 3.34 -2.48 8.45
CA HIS A 183 3.59 -3.61 7.57
C HIS A 183 2.26 -4.31 7.31
N TYR A 184 1.86 -4.44 6.05
CA TYR A 184 0.52 -4.87 5.67
C TYR A 184 0.53 -5.80 4.47
N ARG A 185 -0.52 -6.61 4.37
CA ARG A 185 -0.84 -7.40 3.19
C ARG A 185 -2.32 -7.26 2.87
N TYR A 186 -2.67 -6.96 1.62
CA TYR A 186 -4.06 -6.71 1.24
C TYR A 186 -4.40 -7.35 -0.10
N PHE A 187 -5.26 -8.37 -0.07
CA PHE A 187 -5.73 -9.10 -1.26
C PHE A 187 -7.27 -9.07 -1.29
N PRO A 188 -7.89 -8.08 -1.96
CA PRO A 188 -9.33 -8.00 -2.05
C PRO A 188 -9.91 -9.24 -2.74
N GLY A 189 -11.00 -9.78 -2.19
CA GLY A 189 -11.66 -10.97 -2.70
C GLY A 189 -11.07 -12.31 -2.24
N SER A 190 -9.91 -12.32 -1.57
CA SER A 190 -9.50 -13.47 -0.76
C SER A 190 -10.35 -13.46 0.52
N ARG A 191 -11.08 -14.55 0.81
CA ARG A 191 -11.82 -14.65 2.09
C ARG A 191 -10.79 -14.58 3.22
N GLN A 192 -10.77 -13.48 3.97
CA GLN A 192 -10.00 -13.41 5.21
C GLN A 192 -10.50 -14.50 6.15
N PRO A 193 -9.63 -15.33 6.75
CA PRO A 193 -10.00 -16.03 7.97
C PRO A 193 -10.24 -14.96 9.04
N GLN A 194 -11.47 -14.86 9.55
CA GLN A 194 -11.72 -14.10 10.77
C GLN A 194 -10.77 -14.64 11.85
N LEU A 195 -9.78 -13.82 12.23
CA LEU A 195 -9.05 -14.08 13.45
C LEU A 195 -10.07 -13.96 14.58
N ALA A 196 -10.39 -15.10 15.19
CA ALA A 196 -11.25 -15.16 16.36
C ALA A 196 -10.73 -14.15 17.39
N SER A 197 -11.59 -13.21 17.76
CA SER A 197 -11.38 -12.32 18.90
C SER A 197 -11.06 -13.16 20.13
N ILE A 198 -9.82 -13.09 20.60
CA ILE A 198 -9.49 -13.51 21.96
C ILE A 198 -10.06 -12.41 22.86
N GLN A 199 -11.19 -12.70 23.49
CA GLN A 199 -11.71 -11.93 24.60
C GLN A 199 -10.81 -12.19 25.82
N TYR A 200 -10.38 -11.12 26.48
CA TYR A 200 -9.99 -11.12 27.89
C TYR A 200 -11.13 -10.48 28.68
#